data_AF-A0A928IKS0-F1
#
_entry.id   AF-A0A928IKS0-F1
#
_cell.length_a   1.000
_cell.length_b   1.000
_cell.length_c   1.000
_cell.angle_alpha   90.00
_cell.angle_beta   90.00
_cell.angle_gamma   90.00
#
_symmetry.space_group_name_H-M   'P 1'
#
loop_
_entity.id
_entity.type
_entity.pdbx_description
1 polymer ?
#
loop_
_entity_poly.entity_id
_entity_poly.type
_entity_poly.pdbx_seq_one_letter_code
_entity_poly.pdbx_strand_id
1 'polypeptide(L)'
;MAKFKFKKNDTVVTHDNFVAIVVDMGEGEDGVNYYECKPAAFPGIAREFPEDHLKPIELTWRWLWEEVRKTCSCDEFADNIIGHLMDEHESWEWDAIIPMSALSALN
;
A
#
# COMPACT_ATOMS: atom_id res chain seq x y z
N MET A 1 1.97 -27.96 -1.04
CA MET A 1 2.15 -26.68 -0.30
C MET A 1 2.20 -25.59 -1.35
N ALA A 2 1.11 -24.82 -1.48
CA ALA A 2 1.14 -23.60 -2.28
C ALA A 2 2.27 -22.68 -1.81
N LYS A 3 3.03 -22.15 -2.77
CA LYS A 3 3.98 -21.07 -2.52
C LYS A 3 3.24 -19.76 -2.79
N PHE A 4 2.95 -19.02 -1.75
CA PHE A 4 2.41 -17.67 -1.86
C PHE A 4 3.54 -16.68 -2.15
N LYS A 5 3.35 -15.84 -3.17
CA LYS A 5 4.27 -14.77 -3.55
C LYS A 5 4.27 -13.62 -2.55
N PHE A 6 3.11 -13.29 -1.98
CA PHE A 6 2.94 -12.22 -1.00
C PHE A 6 2.60 -12.79 0.38
N LYS A 7 2.87 -12.01 1.43
CA LYS A 7 2.58 -12.33 2.82
C LYS A 7 1.49 -11.43 3.38
N LYS A 8 0.89 -11.88 4.48
CA LYS A 8 -0.04 -11.04 5.25
C LYS A 8 0.69 -9.79 5.74
N ASN A 9 0.01 -8.64 5.64
CA ASN A 9 0.52 -7.28 5.83
C ASN A 9 1.49 -6.78 4.74
N ASP A 10 1.76 -7.56 3.69
CA ASP A 10 2.42 -6.98 2.51
C ASP A 10 1.49 -5.96 1.87
N THR A 11 2.08 -4.88 1.38
CA THR A 11 1.36 -3.92 0.55
C THR A 11 1.55 -4.28 -0.91
N VAL A 12 0.46 -4.22 -1.66
CA VAL A 12 0.40 -4.53 -3.07
C VAL A 12 -0.36 -3.44 -3.82
N VAL A 13 -0.08 -3.31 -5.12
CA VAL A 13 -0.92 -2.56 -6.05
C VAL A 13 -1.79 -3.54 -6.80
N THR A 14 -3.10 -3.33 -6.72
CA THR A 14 -4.07 -4.12 -7.47
C THR A 14 -4.06 -3.73 -8.95
N HIS A 15 -4.61 -4.59 -9.81
CA HIS A 15 -4.78 -4.34 -11.24
C HIS A 15 -5.48 -3.00 -11.55
N ASP A 16 -6.38 -2.58 -10.65
CA ASP A 16 -7.13 -1.33 -10.76
C ASP A 16 -6.32 -0.09 -10.33
N ASN A 17 -5.01 -0.25 -10.09
CA ASN A 17 -4.09 0.77 -9.57
C ASN A 17 -4.47 1.34 -8.20
N PHE A 18 -5.09 0.53 -7.34
CA PHE A 18 -5.31 0.89 -5.94
C PHE A 18 -4.30 0.19 -5.04
N VAL A 19 -3.85 0.89 -4.00
CA VAL A 19 -2.97 0.37 -2.97
C VAL A 19 -3.79 -0.42 -1.98
N ALA A 20 -3.39 -1.66 -1.74
CA ALA A 20 -4.09 -2.54 -0.82
C ALA A 20 -3.10 -3.32 0.05
N ILE A 21 -3.57 -3.73 1.21
CA ILE A 21 -2.83 -4.51 2.18
C ILE A 21 -3.38 -5.92 2.14
N VAL A 22 -2.51 -6.92 1.99
CA VAL A 22 -2.89 -8.33 2.07
C VAL A 22 -3.30 -8.66 3.50
N VAL A 23 -4.54 -9.07 3.71
CA VAL A 23 -5.08 -9.43 5.03
C VAL A 23 -5.27 -10.93 5.21
N ASP A 24 -5.48 -11.67 4.12
CA ASP A 24 -5.53 -13.13 4.13
C ASP A 24 -5.11 -13.72 2.77
N MET A 25 -4.89 -15.02 2.73
CA MET A 25 -4.51 -15.74 1.50
C MET A 25 -5.04 -17.17 1.49
N GLY A 26 -5.40 -17.66 0.30
CA GLY A 26 -5.95 -18.99 0.11
C GLY A 26 -5.60 -19.58 -1.26
N GLU A 27 -5.81 -20.88 -1.39
CA GLU A 27 -5.66 -21.60 -2.67
C GLU A 27 -7.08 -21.97 -3.14
N GLY A 28 -7.46 -21.53 -4.34
CA GLY A 28 -8.74 -21.89 -4.94
C GLY A 28 -8.75 -23.31 -5.49
N GLU A 29 -9.93 -23.82 -5.85
CA GLU A 29 -10.11 -25.19 -6.36
C GLU A 29 -9.32 -25.47 -7.66
N ASP A 30 -9.05 -24.43 -8.44
CA ASP A 30 -8.24 -24.49 -9.67
C ASP A 30 -6.72 -24.48 -9.41
N GLY A 31 -6.28 -24.45 -8.15
CA GLY A 31 -4.87 -24.37 -7.75
C GLY A 31 -4.26 -22.96 -7.89
N VAL A 32 -5.10 -21.94 -8.11
CA VAL A 32 -4.69 -20.53 -8.18
C VAL A 32 -4.69 -19.93 -6.77
N ASN A 33 -3.62 -19.23 -6.42
CA ASN A 33 -3.56 -18.47 -5.16
C ASN A 33 -4.40 -17.20 -5.25
N TYR A 34 -5.21 -16.96 -4.23
CA TYR A 34 -5.98 -15.73 -4.03
C TYR A 34 -5.50 -15.02 -2.77
N TYR A 35 -5.60 -13.70 -2.80
CA TYR A 35 -5.22 -12.81 -1.70
C TYR A 35 -6.41 -11.92 -1.38
N GLU A 36 -6.85 -11.97 -0.13
CA GLU A 36 -7.80 -11.01 0.39
C GLU A 36 -7.04 -9.72 0.70
N CYS A 37 -7.41 -8.62 0.06
CA CYS A 37 -6.75 -7.33 0.17
C CYS A 37 -7.72 -6.24 0.62
N LYS A 38 -7.28 -5.38 1.54
CA LYS A 38 -8.02 -4.18 1.96
C LYS A 38 -7.38 -2.93 1.36
N PRO A 39 -8.13 -2.09 0.62
CA PRO A 39 -7.61 -0.81 0.14
C PRO A 39 -7.12 0.05 1.31
N ALA A 40 -5.93 0.63 1.19
CA ALA A 40 -5.34 1.49 2.22
C ALA A 40 -6.23 2.72 2.52
N ALA A 41 -6.82 3.32 1.48
CA ALA A 41 -7.74 4.45 1.60
C ALA A 41 -9.13 4.05 2.15
N PHE A 42 -9.52 2.78 2.05
CA PHE A 42 -10.87 2.31 2.45
C PHE A 42 -10.79 0.97 3.19
N PRO A 43 -10.31 0.95 4.45
CA PRO A 43 -10.05 -0.28 5.20
C PRO A 43 -11.33 -1.07 5.56
N GLY A 44 -12.51 -0.52 5.30
CA GLY A 44 -13.80 -1.16 5.60
C GLY A 44 -14.23 -2.24 4.61
N ILE A 45 -13.61 -2.33 3.42
CA ILE A 45 -14.00 -3.30 2.39
C ILE A 45 -12.78 -4.13 2.02
N ALA A 46 -12.87 -5.45 2.20
CA ALA A 46 -11.89 -6.39 1.67
C ALA A 46 -12.37 -6.95 0.33
N ARG A 47 -11.44 -7.22 -0.59
CA ARG A 47 -11.71 -7.85 -1.89
C ARG A 47 -10.66 -8.91 -2.16
N GLU A 48 -11.07 -9.99 -2.80
CA GLU A 48 -10.17 -11.06 -3.23
C GLU A 48 -9.58 -10.75 -4.60
N PHE A 49 -8.27 -10.94 -4.74
CA PHE A 49 -7.54 -10.79 -5.98
C PHE A 49 -6.71 -12.05 -6.27
N PRO A 50 -6.71 -12.55 -7.52
CA PRO A 50 -5.76 -13.58 -7.91
C PRO A 50 -4.33 -13.03 -7.92
N GLU A 51 -3.33 -13.90 -7.75
CA GLU A 51 -1.92 -13.51 -7.62
C GLU A 51 -1.40 -12.63 -8.78
N ASP A 52 -1.84 -12.91 -10.00
CA ASP A 52 -1.44 -12.21 -11.23
C ASP A 52 -2.00 -10.79 -11.34
N HIS A 53 -3.03 -10.47 -10.54
CA HIS A 53 -3.61 -9.13 -10.44
C HIS A 53 -2.91 -8.25 -9.39
N LEU A 54 -1.88 -8.76 -8.71
CA LEU A 54 -1.16 -8.04 -7.66
C LEU A 54 0.30 -7.79 -8.05
N LYS A 55 0.73 -6.55 -7.84
CA LYS A 55 2.13 -6.13 -7.98
C LYS A 55 2.70 -5.77 -6.61
N PRO A 56 3.95 -6.16 -6.30
CA PRO A 56 4.61 -5.65 -5.11
C PRO A 56 4.72 -4.13 -5.21
N ILE A 57 4.53 -3.45 -4.09
CA ILE A 57 4.86 -2.04 -3.95
C ILE A 57 5.71 -1.88 -2.70
N GLU A 58 6.81 -1.15 -2.84
CA GLU A 58 7.56 -0.67 -1.69
C GLU A 58 6.95 0.67 -1.28
N LEU A 59 6.25 0.66 -0.14
CA LEU A 59 5.68 1.86 0.44
C LEU A 59 6.78 2.71 1.07
N THR A 60 7.47 3.49 0.26
CA THR A 60 8.50 4.43 0.74
C THR A 60 7.93 5.83 0.95
N TRP A 61 8.64 6.69 1.69
CA TRP A 61 8.24 8.09 1.85
C TRP A 61 8.14 8.79 0.49
N ARG A 62 9.03 8.44 -0.45
CA ARG A 62 9.01 8.93 -1.84
C ARG A 62 7.72 8.51 -2.52
N TRP A 63 7.33 7.25 -2.38
CA TRP A 63 6.09 6.76 -2.95
C TRP A 63 4.86 7.48 -2.34
N LEU A 64 4.81 7.63 -1.01
CA LEU A 64 3.70 8.31 -0.35
C LEU A 64 3.57 9.76 -0.82
N TRP A 65 4.70 10.47 -0.94
CA TRP A 65 4.75 11.81 -1.50
C TRP A 65 4.24 11.85 -2.95
N GLU A 66 4.58 10.86 -3.77
CA GLU A 66 4.09 10.75 -5.15
C GLU A 66 2.57 10.52 -5.24
N GLU A 67 1.96 9.89 -4.25
CA GLU A 67 0.49 9.78 -4.21
C GLU A 67 -0.15 11.06 -3.66
N VAL A 68 0.38 11.61 -2.57
CA VAL A 68 -0.15 12.85 -1.97
C VAL A 68 -0.14 13.99 -3.01
N ARG A 69 0.96 14.18 -3.75
CA ARG A 69 1.06 15.22 -4.80
C ARG A 69 -0.01 15.09 -5.90
N LYS A 70 -0.54 13.90 -6.18
CA LYS A 70 -1.62 13.73 -7.18
C LYS A 70 -2.95 14.32 -6.69
N THR A 71 -3.13 14.40 -5.38
CA THR A 71 -4.33 14.94 -4.74
C THR A 71 -4.21 16.41 -4.35
N CYS A 72 -2.97 16.91 -4.20
CA CYS A 72 -2.69 18.27 -3.77
C CYS A 72 -2.58 19.27 -4.93
N SER A 73 -2.80 20.55 -4.63
CA SER A 73 -2.73 21.65 -5.60
C SER A 73 -1.31 22.08 -5.99
N CYS A 74 -0.29 21.70 -5.21
CA CYS A 74 1.12 21.97 -5.49
C CYS A 74 2.06 21.02 -4.73
N ASP A 75 3.30 20.91 -5.20
CA ASP A 75 4.34 20.05 -4.61
C ASP A 75 4.73 20.51 -3.18
N GLU A 76 4.76 21.82 -2.91
CA GLU A 76 5.11 22.37 -1.58
C GLU A 76 4.13 21.93 -0.47
N PHE A 77 2.85 21.74 -0.81
CA PHE A 77 1.88 21.23 0.14
C PHE A 77 2.10 19.73 0.44
N ALA A 78 2.46 18.94 -0.58
CA ALA A 78 2.84 17.54 -0.40
C ALA A 78 4.14 17.41 0.43
N ASP A 79 5.15 18.24 0.17
CA ASP A 79 6.38 18.29 0.97
C ASP A 79 6.09 18.56 2.45
N ASN A 80 5.21 19.51 2.75
CA ASN A 80 4.85 19.84 4.14
C ASN A 80 4.14 18.69 4.86
N ILE A 81 3.19 18.02 4.20
CA ILE A 81 2.50 16.85 4.77
C ILE A 81 3.50 15.74 5.07
N ILE A 82 4.35 15.42 4.09
CA ILE A 82 5.30 14.31 4.21
C ILE A 82 6.38 14.62 5.23
N GLY A 83 6.90 15.85 5.25
CA GLY A 83 7.86 16.30 6.25
C GLY A 83 7.32 16.16 7.67
N HIS A 84 6.07 16.54 7.90
CA HIS A 84 5.43 16.39 9.21
C HIS A 84 5.33 14.92 9.65
N LEU A 85 4.94 14.03 8.74
CA LEU A 85 4.85 12.59 9.02
C LEU A 85 6.22 11.96 9.27
N MET A 86 7.25 12.35 8.51
CA MET A 86 8.62 11.90 8.70
C MET A 86 9.16 12.31 10.08
N ASP A 87 8.83 13.52 10.54
CA ASP A 87 9.17 14.01 11.88
C ASP A 87 8.43 13.24 12.99
N GLU A 88 7.11 13.01 12.83
CA GLU A 88 6.31 12.23 13.80
C GLU A 88 6.83 10.80 13.98
N HIS A 89 7.40 10.23 12.92
CA HIS A 89 7.90 8.86 12.88
C HIS A 89 9.41 8.74 13.00
N GLU A 90 10.11 9.85 13.26
CA GLU A 90 11.58 9.90 13.38
C GLU A 90 12.32 9.19 12.22
N SER A 91 11.84 9.38 10.98
CA SER A 91 12.31 8.67 9.79
C SER A 91 12.53 9.63 8.62
N TRP A 92 13.79 9.97 8.34
CA TRP A 92 14.15 11.02 7.36
C TRP A 92 14.72 10.52 6.03
N GLU A 93 14.69 9.21 5.77
CA GLU A 93 15.16 8.63 4.51
C GLU A 93 14.01 8.45 3.52
N TRP A 94 14.06 9.11 2.36
CA TRP A 94 12.99 9.07 1.35
C TRP A 94 12.64 7.66 0.85
N ASP A 95 13.62 6.76 0.82
CA ASP A 95 13.44 5.40 0.34
C ASP A 95 13.21 4.40 1.50
N ALA A 96 13.10 4.88 2.75
CA ALA A 96 12.71 4.04 3.88
C ALA A 96 11.22 3.68 3.80
N ILE A 97 10.90 2.47 4.24
CA ILE A 97 9.52 1.97 4.34
C ILE A 97 8.76 2.81 5.35
N ILE A 98 7.60 3.34 4.94
CA ILE A 98 6.74 4.14 5.80
C ILE A 98 6.03 3.24 6.82
N PRO A 99 5.74 3.75 8.02
CA PRO A 99 4.82 3.09 8.93
C PRO A 99 3.40 3.14 8.37
N MET A 100 2.61 2.08 8.61
CA MET A 100 1.25 1.96 8.08
C MET A 100 0.32 3.11 8.51
N SER A 101 0.57 3.72 9.66
CA SER A 101 -0.15 4.91 10.12
C SER A 101 -0.01 6.10 9.17
N ALA A 102 1.12 6.24 8.45
CA ALA A 102 1.35 7.34 7.52
C ALA A 102 0.43 7.31 6.28
N LEU A 103 -0.17 6.15 5.97
CA LEU A 103 -1.15 6.03 4.88
C LEU A 103 -2.44 6.82 5.14
N SER A 104 -2.67 7.30 6.37
CA SER A 104 -3.79 8.22 6.65
C SER A 104 -3.74 9.51 5.84
N ALA A 105 -2.56 9.89 5.33
CA ALA A 105 -2.38 11.06 4.46
C ALA A 105 -3.05 10.91 3.08
N LEU A 106 -3.52 9.72 2.72
CA LEU A 106 -4.22 9.45 1.47
C LEU A 106 -5.75 9.59 1.58
N ASN A 107 -6.29 9.89 2.78
CA ASN A 107 -7.72 10.09 3.04
C ASN A 107 -8.08 11.57 3.15
#